data_AF-A0A7J9QTI4-F1
#
_entry.id   AF-A0A7J9QTI4-F1
#
_cell.length_a   1.000
_cell.length_b   1.000
_cell.length_c   1.000
_cell.angle_alpha   90.00
_cell.angle_beta   90.00
_cell.angle_gamma   90.00
#
_symmetry.space_group_name_H-M   'P 1'
#
loop_
_entity.id
_entity.type
_entity.pdbx_description
1 polymer ?
#
loop_
_entity_poly.entity_id
_entity_poly.type
_entity_poly.pdbx_seq_one_letter_code
_entity_poly.pdbx_strand_id
1 'polypeptide(L)' 'MDESIEHQKNSEFYSNCTAYFEFLRHKGEADYDFEDEYYFTMPAISSK' A
#
# COMPACT_ATOMS: atom_id res chain seq x y z
N MET A 1 1.27 -22.62 8.54
CA MET A 1 1.69 -21.22 8.77
C MET A 1 0.42 -20.45 9.09
N ASP A 2 0.47 -19.52 10.03
CA ASP A 2 -0.70 -18.75 10.46
C ASP A 2 -0.95 -17.60 9.48
N GLU A 3 -1.94 -17.77 8.60
CA GLU A 3 -2.35 -16.79 7.58
C GLU A 3 -2.80 -15.43 8.17
N SER A 4 -3.09 -15.38 9.48
CA SER A 4 -3.53 -14.16 10.17
C SER A 4 -2.39 -13.14 10.37
N ILE A 5 -1.16 -13.62 10.58
CA ILE A 5 0.03 -12.76 10.75
C ILE A 5 0.38 -12.08 9.43
N GLU A 6 0.24 -12.80 8.32
CA GLU A 6 0.54 -12.28 6.98
C GLU A 6 -0.47 -11.19 6.58
N HIS A 7 -1.75 -11.36 6.89
CA HIS A 7 -2.77 -10.33 6.69
C HIS A 7 -2.48 -9.04 7.47
N GLN A 8 -2.07 -9.16 8.74
CA GLN A 8 -1.71 -7.98 9.54
C GLN A 8 -0.49 -7.25 8.98
N LYS A 9 0.57 -7.99 8.63
CA LYS A 9 1.78 -7.40 8.02
C LYS A 9 1.47 -6.72 6.69
N ASN A 10 0.64 -7.34 5.86
CA ASN A 10 0.21 -6.76 4.60
C ASN A 10 -0.61 -5.48 4.84
N SER A 11 -1.57 -5.49 5.77
CA SER A 11 -2.36 -4.30 6.11
C SER A 11 -1.50 -3.14 6.59
N GLU A 12 -0.50 -3.40 7.44
CA GLU A 12 0.42 -2.38 7.93
C GLU A 12 1.31 -1.84 6.80
N PHE A 13 1.85 -2.73 5.97
CA PHE A 13 2.66 -2.36 4.80
C PHE A 13 1.88 -1.44 3.85
N TYR A 14 0.68 -1.85 3.42
CA TYR A 14 -0.11 -1.05 2.48
C TYR A 14 -0.55 0.29 3.10
N SER A 15 -0.87 0.32 4.40
CA SER A 15 -1.16 1.57 5.13
C SER A 15 0.04 2.52 5.14
N ASN A 16 1.25 1.99 5.37
CA ASN A 16 2.47 2.78 5.38
C ASN A 16 2.80 3.35 3.99
N CYS A 17 2.63 2.55 2.94
CA CYS A 17 2.77 3.02 1.56
C CYS A 17 1.79 4.15 1.25
N THR A 18 0.51 4.02 1.63
CA THR A 18 -0.47 5.10 1.45
C THR A 18 -0.04 6.40 2.13
N ALA A 19 0.44 6.33 3.37
CA ALA A 19 0.94 7.49 4.10
C ALA A 19 2.17 8.13 3.44
N TYR A 20 3.07 7.32 2.87
CA TYR A 20 4.20 7.79 2.09
C TYR A 20 3.76 8.56 0.84
N PHE A 21 2.81 8.03 0.08
CA PHE A 21 2.29 8.71 -1.11
C PHE A 21 1.57 10.01 -0.77
N GLU A 22 0.81 10.04 0.33
CA GLU A 22 0.19 11.29 0.83
C GLU A 22 1.25 12.34 1.18
N PHE A 23 2.34 11.94 1.84
CA PHE A 23 3.45 12.83 2.14
C PHE A 23 4.09 13.41 0.87
N LEU A 24 4.34 12.59 -0.15
CA LEU A 24 4.85 13.08 -1.44
C LEU A 24 3.88 14.07 -2.09
N ARG A 25 2.59 13.75 -2.14
CA ARG A 25 1.56 14.63 -2.69
C ARG A 25 1.51 15.99 -1.97
N HIS A 26 1.67 16.01 -0.65
CA HIS A 26 1.73 17.25 0.13
C HIS A 26 2.96 18.10 -0.20
N LYS A 27 4.05 17.49 -0.67
CA LYS A 27 5.25 18.18 -1.16
C LYS A 27 5.15 18.60 -2.63
N GLY A 28 4.11 18.18 -3.35
CA GLY A 28 4.02 18.33 -4.81
C GLY A 28 4.96 17.38 -5.55
N GLU A 29 5.41 16.30 -4.90
CA GLU A 29 6.21 15.24 -5.47
C GLU A 29 5.33 14.02 -5.76
N ALA A 30 5.82 13.14 -6.63
CA ALA A 30 5.19 11.86 -6.92
C ALA A 30 6.28 10.83 -7.24
N ASP A 31 6.04 9.59 -6.84
CA ASP A 31 6.86 8.43 -7.17
C ASP A 31 5.99 7.46 -7.96
N TYR A 32 5.83 7.75 -9.26
CA TYR A 32 4.89 7.05 -10.14
C TYR A 32 5.28 5.59 -10.36
N ASP A 33 6.58 5.29 -10.46
CA ASP A 33 7.06 3.93 -10.67
C ASP A 33 6.70 3.05 -9.46
N PHE A 34 6.90 3.57 -8.24
CA PHE A 34 6.52 2.85 -7.03
C PHE A 34 5.00 2.81 -6.80
N GLU A 35 4.28 3.88 -7.13
CA GLU A 35 2.81 3.94 -7.00
C GLU A 35 2.14 2.92 -7.93
N ASP A 36 2.63 2.74 -9.16
CA ASP A 36 2.15 1.71 -10.10
C ASP A 36 2.40 0.28 -9.57
N GLU A 37 3.59 0.00 -9.05
CA GLU A 37 3.92 -1.31 -8.44
C GLU A 37 3.05 -1.58 -7.20
N TYR A 38 2.82 -0.57 -6.36
CA TYR A 38 1.94 -0.65 -5.21
C TYR A 38 0.52 -1.06 -5.62
N TYR A 39 -0.08 -0.37 -6.60
CA TYR A 39 -1.45 -0.71 -7.04
C TYR A 39 -1.52 -2.05 -7.77
N PHE A 40 -0.44 -2.49 -8.43
CA PHE A 40 -0.37 -3.81 -9.08
C PHE A 40 -0.30 -4.95 -8.06
N THR A 41 0.38 -4.75 -6.94
CA THR A 41 0.59 -5.76 -5.90
C THR A 41 -0.49 -5.76 -4.82
N MET A 42 -1.18 -4.63 -4.64
CA MET A 42 -2.24 -4.50 -3.65
C MET A 42 -3.31 -5.57 -3.87
N PRO A 43 -3.58 -6.44 -2.88
CA PRO A 43 -4.57 -7.47 -3.01
C PRO A 43 -5.92 -6.81 -3.28
N ALA A 44 -6.67 -7.33 -4.25
CA ALA A 44 -8.01 -6.86 -4.52
C ALA A 44 -8.89 -7.10 -3.28
N ILE A 45 -9.03 -6.08 -2.44
CA ILE A 45 -10.01 -6.07 -1.35
C ILE A 45 -11.37 -5.83 -2.00
N SER A 46 -11.91 -6.87 -2.66
CA SER A 46 -13.31 -6.88 -3.03
C SER A 46 -14.09 -6.93 -1.72
N SER A 47 -14.65 -5.81 -1.27
CA SER A 47 -15.74 -5.87 -0.29
C SER A 47 -16.83 -6.74 -0.89
N LYS A 48 -17.10 -7.88 -0.25
CA LYS A 48 -18.32 -8.66 -0.47
C LYS A 48 -19.43 -8.10 0.42
#